data_AF-A0A7S3SAH3-F1
#
_entry.id   AF-A0A7S3SAH3-F1
#
_cell.length_a   1.000
_cell.length_b   1.000
_cell.length_c   1.000
_cell.angle_alpha   90.00
_cell.angle_beta   90.00
_cell.angle_gamma   90.00
#
_symmetry.space_group_name_H-M   'P 1'
#
loop_
_entity.id
_entity.type
_entity.pdbx_description
1 polymer ?
#
loop_
_entity_poly.entity_id
_entity_poly.type
_entity_poly.pdbx_seq_one_letter_code
_entity_poly.pdbx_strand_id
1 'polypeptide(L)'
;GVLSHPAAVMAPPTSDDRVLLLRLDPAPTPRDDPCLRHKTTARAAYDAARERAAVGGEIFDVLMHNELGQVTETSITNVGLEAAGGGWITPPLSCGLLGGVMRAELISRGVLREEAITVADLREALGAGRRLCCFNSVRGALAVTLEEVGGRVGG
;
A
#
# COMPACT_ATOMS: atom_id res chain seq x y z
N GLY A 1 14.81 4.86 -31.13
CA GLY A 1 14.74 5.96 -30.16
C GLY A 1 14.05 5.44 -28.93
N VAL A 2 14.80 5.20 -27.86
CA VAL A 2 14.24 4.72 -26.60
C VAL A 2 13.49 5.90 -25.99
N LEU A 3 12.17 5.80 -25.91
CA LEU A 3 11.36 6.75 -25.15
C LEU A 3 11.79 6.63 -23.69
N SER A 4 12.70 7.52 -23.30
CA SER A 4 13.04 7.79 -21.92
C SER A 4 11.76 8.30 -21.25
N HIS A 5 10.96 7.37 -20.72
CA HIS A 5 9.95 7.74 -19.75
C HIS A 5 10.75 8.29 -18.58
N PRO A 6 10.59 9.58 -18.19
CA PRO A 6 11.16 10.03 -16.94
C PRO A 6 10.56 9.09 -15.89
N ALA A 7 11.42 8.25 -15.32
CA ALA A 7 11.07 7.41 -14.21
C ALA A 7 10.33 8.33 -13.23
N ALA A 8 9.04 8.06 -13.01
CA ALA A 8 8.36 8.55 -11.84
C ALA A 8 9.12 7.91 -10.69
N VAL A 9 10.20 8.58 -10.28
CA VAL A 9 10.88 8.35 -9.03
C VAL A 9 9.74 8.25 -8.03
N MET A 10 9.81 7.32 -7.08
CA MET A 10 9.13 7.54 -5.81
C MET A 10 9.77 8.79 -5.18
N ALA A 11 9.60 9.94 -5.81
CA ALA A 11 9.86 11.22 -5.22
C ALA A 11 8.98 11.17 -3.98
N PRO A 12 9.58 11.35 -2.79
CA PRO A 12 8.78 11.40 -1.60
C PRO A 12 7.67 12.40 -1.86
N PRO A 13 6.41 12.06 -1.54
CA PRO A 13 5.35 13.02 -1.73
C PRO A 13 5.75 14.33 -1.07
N THR A 14 5.71 15.40 -1.84
CA THR A 14 6.05 16.72 -1.35
C THR A 14 4.96 17.17 -0.38
N SER A 15 5.26 18.13 0.50
CA SER A 15 4.27 18.64 1.47
C SER A 15 3.03 19.25 0.81
N ASP A 16 3.07 19.53 -0.51
CA ASP A 16 1.95 20.02 -1.33
C ASP A 16 1.12 18.89 -1.97
N ASP A 17 1.55 17.63 -1.90
CA ASP A 17 0.78 16.53 -2.48
C ASP A 17 -0.46 16.26 -1.64
N ARG A 18 -1.62 16.15 -2.31
CA ARG A 18 -2.86 15.75 -1.66
C ARG A 18 -2.67 14.39 -1.00
N VAL A 19 -2.67 14.36 0.33
CA VAL A 19 -2.63 13.12 1.11
C VAL A 19 -3.99 12.44 1.02
N LEU A 20 -4.00 11.22 0.47
CA LEU A 20 -5.20 10.40 0.36
C LEU A 20 -5.38 9.54 1.60
N LEU A 21 -6.63 9.29 1.98
CA LEU A 21 -6.94 8.54 3.19
C LEU A 21 -7.17 7.07 2.87
N LEU A 22 -6.34 6.20 3.45
CA LEU A 22 -6.57 4.76 3.47
C LEU A 22 -7.25 4.37 4.78
N ARG A 23 -8.11 3.37 4.72
CA ARG A 23 -8.64 2.72 5.92
C ARG A 23 -8.09 1.30 6.04
N LEU A 24 -7.67 0.91 7.23
CA LEU A 24 -7.23 -0.46 7.51
C LEU A 24 -8.42 -1.43 7.39
N ASP A 25 -8.26 -2.54 6.66
CA ASP A 25 -9.24 -3.62 6.63
C ASP A 25 -9.40 -4.22 8.04
N PRO A 26 -10.62 -4.30 8.60
CA PRO A 26 -10.83 -4.89 9.91
C PRO A 26 -10.67 -6.42 9.94
N ALA A 27 -10.53 -7.09 8.78
CA ALA A 27 -10.35 -8.54 8.70
C ALA A 27 -9.12 -8.91 7.85
N PRO A 28 -8.32 -9.89 8.29
CA PRO A 28 -7.19 -10.38 7.50
C PRO A 28 -7.66 -11.10 6.24
N THR A 29 -6.86 -11.04 5.19
CA THR A 29 -7.01 -11.90 4.01
C THR A 29 -5.91 -12.98 4.00
N PRO A 30 -6.25 -14.27 3.92
CA PRO A 30 -5.25 -15.34 3.88
C PRO A 30 -4.22 -15.12 2.76
N ARG A 31 -2.94 -15.14 3.10
CA ARG A 31 -1.86 -14.89 2.10
C ARG A 31 -1.79 -15.93 0.97
N ASP A 32 -2.38 -17.10 1.19
CA ASP A 32 -2.49 -18.19 0.22
C ASP A 32 -3.75 -18.14 -0.62
N ASP A 33 -4.62 -17.13 -0.43
CA ASP A 33 -5.81 -16.93 -1.26
C ASP A 33 -5.41 -16.86 -2.75
N PRO A 34 -5.88 -17.82 -3.58
CA PRO A 34 -5.56 -17.87 -5.01
C PRO A 34 -5.95 -16.59 -5.77
N CYS A 35 -6.92 -15.83 -5.27
CA CYS A 35 -7.40 -14.59 -5.88
C CYS A 35 -6.38 -13.46 -5.81
N LEU A 36 -5.41 -13.51 -4.90
CA LEU A 36 -4.37 -12.49 -4.71
C LEU A 36 -3.21 -12.64 -5.72
N ARG A 37 -3.17 -13.71 -6.51
CA ARG A 37 -2.03 -14.05 -7.39
C ARG A 37 -2.21 -13.62 -8.84
N HIS A 38 -3.44 -13.34 -9.26
CA HIS A 38 -3.75 -13.02 -10.64
C HIS A 38 -4.52 -11.71 -10.70
N LYS A 39 -4.05 -10.78 -11.54
CA LYS A 39 -4.76 -9.55 -11.89
C LYS A 39 -5.94 -9.88 -12.82
N THR A 40 -6.84 -10.72 -12.34
CA THR A 40 -8.01 -11.26 -13.05
C THR A 40 -9.29 -10.76 -12.42
N THR A 41 -10.40 -10.98 -13.11
CA THR A 41 -11.78 -10.60 -12.75
C THR A 41 -12.28 -11.15 -11.40
N ALA A 42 -11.53 -12.03 -10.74
CA ALA A 42 -11.80 -12.50 -9.38
C ALA A 42 -11.27 -11.50 -8.33
N ARG A 43 -11.98 -10.38 -8.15
CA ARG A 43 -11.66 -9.35 -7.14
C ARG A 43 -12.42 -9.50 -5.83
N ALA A 44 -13.04 -10.66 -5.57
CA ALA A 44 -13.92 -10.87 -4.43
C ALA A 44 -13.28 -10.48 -3.08
N ALA A 45 -12.02 -10.88 -2.84
CA ALA A 45 -11.29 -10.50 -1.62
C ALA A 45 -11.12 -8.97 -1.49
N TYR A 46 -10.73 -8.32 -2.59
CA TYR A 46 -10.55 -6.87 -2.67
C TYR A 46 -11.88 -6.11 -2.51
N ASP A 47 -12.94 -6.57 -3.16
CA ASP A 47 -14.26 -5.94 -3.12
C ASP A 47 -14.87 -6.09 -1.73
N ALA A 48 -14.74 -7.27 -1.10
CA ALA A 48 -15.15 -7.50 0.28
C ALA A 48 -14.34 -6.63 1.28
N ALA A 49 -13.04 -6.46 1.07
CA ALA A 49 -12.21 -5.54 1.87
C ALA A 49 -12.69 -4.08 1.73
N ARG A 50 -12.98 -3.64 0.50
CA ARG A 50 -13.51 -2.30 0.24
C ARG A 50 -14.86 -2.08 0.91
N GLU A 51 -15.73 -3.09 0.90
CA GLU A 51 -17.03 -3.05 1.56
C GLU A 51 -16.88 -2.96 3.09
N ARG A 52 -16.08 -3.83 3.71
CA ARG A 52 -15.80 -3.82 5.16
C ARG A 52 -15.21 -2.49 5.63
N ALA A 53 -14.32 -1.92 4.83
CA ALA A 53 -13.69 -0.63 5.13
C ALA A 53 -14.56 0.58 4.71
N ALA A 54 -15.75 0.36 4.14
CA ALA A 54 -16.63 1.40 3.62
C ALA A 54 -15.90 2.40 2.70
N VAL A 55 -15.12 1.87 1.74
CA VAL A 55 -14.36 2.68 0.78
C VAL A 55 -15.31 3.50 -0.10
N GLY A 56 -15.09 4.81 -0.15
CA GLY A 56 -15.94 5.79 -0.80
C GLY A 56 -15.92 7.13 -0.06
N GLY A 57 -16.40 8.19 -0.71
CA GLY A 57 -16.37 9.54 -0.12
C GLY A 57 -14.94 10.03 0.14
N GLU A 58 -14.58 10.18 1.40
CA GLU A 58 -13.25 10.62 1.85
C GLU A 58 -12.20 9.49 1.82
N ILE A 59 -12.63 8.23 1.86
CA ILE A 59 -11.75 7.07 1.88
C ILE A 59 -11.36 6.71 0.45
N PHE A 60 -10.08 6.87 0.14
CA PHE A 60 -9.52 6.56 -1.17
C PHE A 60 -9.51 5.06 -1.45
N ASP A 61 -8.97 4.28 -0.52
CA ASP A 61 -8.89 2.83 -0.66
C ASP A 61 -8.71 2.13 0.70
N VAL A 62 -8.78 0.80 0.69
CA VAL A 62 -8.53 -0.06 1.84
C VAL A 62 -7.09 -0.56 1.85
N LEU A 63 -6.42 -0.49 3.00
CA LEU A 63 -5.14 -1.15 3.25
C LEU A 63 -5.39 -2.55 3.82
N MET A 64 -4.90 -3.59 3.15
CA MET A 64 -5.13 -4.97 3.55
C MET A 64 -3.92 -5.54 4.31
N HIS A 65 -4.18 -6.59 5.10
CA HIS A 65 -3.16 -7.35 5.81
C HIS A 65 -3.51 -8.83 5.81
N ASN A 66 -2.51 -9.69 6.05
CA ASN A 66 -2.70 -11.13 6.12
C ASN A 66 -2.95 -11.63 7.55
N GLU A 67 -3.13 -12.94 7.69
CA GLU A 67 -3.40 -13.62 8.97
C GLU A 67 -2.27 -13.50 9.99
N LEU A 68 -1.06 -13.14 9.55
CA LEU A 68 0.10 -12.86 10.42
C LEU A 68 0.17 -11.37 10.83
N GLY A 69 -0.82 -10.56 10.44
CA GLY A 69 -0.81 -9.12 10.68
C GLY A 69 0.20 -8.36 9.82
N GLN A 70 0.71 -8.98 8.75
CA GLN A 70 1.61 -8.31 7.80
C GLN A 70 0.79 -7.58 6.75
N VAL A 71 1.15 -6.32 6.51
CA VAL A 71 0.60 -5.50 5.43
C VAL A 71 0.86 -6.18 4.10
N THR A 72 -0.14 -6.17 3.21
CA THR A 72 -0.02 -6.70 1.85
C THR A 72 0.03 -5.57 0.84
N GLU A 73 -1.12 -5.02 0.48
CA GLU A 73 -1.31 -3.97 -0.50
C GLU A 73 -2.67 -3.29 -0.29
N THR A 74 -3.04 -2.36 -1.18
CA THR A 74 -4.41 -1.86 -1.24
C THR A 74 -5.23 -2.63 -2.27
N SER A 75 -6.54 -2.33 -2.41
CA SER A 75 -7.37 -3.00 -3.41
C SER A 75 -6.96 -2.75 -4.87
N ILE A 76 -6.19 -1.69 -5.15
CA ILE A 76 -5.77 -1.29 -6.50
C ILE A 76 -4.30 -0.89 -6.66
N THR A 77 -3.51 -0.84 -5.58
CA THR A 77 -2.12 -0.36 -5.59
C THR A 77 -1.24 -1.15 -4.63
N ASN A 78 0.07 -1.27 -4.95
CA ASN A 78 1.05 -1.71 -3.97
C ASN A 78 1.38 -0.56 -2.99
N VAL A 79 2.03 -0.87 -1.88
CA VAL A 79 2.36 0.10 -0.83
C VAL A 79 3.85 0.19 -0.56
N GLY A 80 4.30 1.38 -0.13
CA GLY A 80 5.68 1.63 0.27
C GLY A 80 5.73 2.46 1.55
N LEU A 81 6.54 2.04 2.51
CA LEU A 81 6.80 2.73 3.76
C LEU A 81 8.24 3.25 3.76
N GLU A 82 8.43 4.50 4.13
CA GLU A 82 9.76 5.08 4.32
C GLU A 82 10.48 4.33 5.44
N ALA A 83 11.72 3.85 5.24
CA ALA A 83 12.47 3.11 6.25
C ALA A 83 13.12 4.05 7.28
N ALA A 84 13.36 3.58 8.51
CA ALA A 84 13.98 4.40 9.56
C ALA A 84 15.39 4.91 9.19
N GLY A 85 16.15 4.14 8.40
CA GLY A 85 17.46 4.53 7.87
C GLY A 85 17.43 5.28 6.54
N GLY A 86 16.25 5.70 6.08
CA GLY A 86 16.04 6.27 4.75
C GLY A 86 15.78 5.22 3.66
N GLY A 87 15.29 5.70 2.52
CA GLY A 87 14.79 4.85 1.44
C GLY A 87 13.41 4.26 1.72
N TRP A 88 12.97 3.33 0.89
CA TRP A 88 11.61 2.79 0.93
C TRP A 88 11.60 1.27 1.00
N ILE A 89 10.67 0.74 1.79
CA ILE A 89 10.38 -0.69 1.90
C ILE A 89 8.96 -1.01 1.43
N THR A 90 8.78 -2.21 0.87
CA THR A 90 7.48 -2.73 0.43
C THR A 90 7.32 -4.19 0.88
N PRO A 91 6.11 -4.66 1.22
CA PRO A 91 5.89 -6.05 1.60
C PRO A 91 6.35 -7.03 0.51
N PRO A 92 7.04 -8.14 0.86
CA PRO A 92 7.45 -9.17 -0.09
C PRO A 92 6.25 -9.99 -0.60
N LEU A 93 6.33 -10.57 -1.80
CA LEU A 93 5.24 -11.38 -2.39
C LEU A 93 4.75 -12.52 -1.47
N SER A 94 5.61 -13.01 -0.57
CA SER A 94 5.27 -14.01 0.44
C SER A 94 4.20 -13.55 1.45
N CYS A 95 3.93 -12.24 1.53
CA CYS A 95 2.85 -11.69 2.34
C CYS A 95 1.46 -11.89 1.71
N GLY A 96 1.37 -12.26 0.42
CA GLY A 96 0.10 -12.43 -0.30
C GLY A 96 -0.36 -11.13 -0.96
N LEU A 97 0.44 -10.62 -1.89
CA LEU A 97 0.10 -9.46 -2.71
C LEU A 97 0.45 -9.69 -4.18
N LEU A 98 -0.13 -8.87 -5.06
CA LEU A 98 0.17 -8.87 -6.48
C LEU A 98 1.59 -8.34 -6.76
N GLY A 99 2.31 -9.04 -7.64
CA GLY A 99 3.60 -8.60 -8.18
C GLY A 99 3.44 -7.47 -9.20
N GLY A 100 3.07 -6.27 -8.76
CA GLY A 100 2.83 -5.13 -9.63
C GLY A 100 4.05 -4.74 -10.48
N VAL A 101 3.81 -4.33 -11.73
CA VAL A 101 4.88 -3.96 -12.69
C VAL A 101 5.76 -2.83 -12.16
N MET A 102 5.13 -1.76 -11.66
CA MET A 102 5.87 -0.62 -11.08
C MET A 102 6.68 -1.05 -9.85
N ARG A 103 6.13 -1.93 -9.00
CA ARG A 103 6.85 -2.50 -7.85
C ARG A 103 8.13 -3.22 -8.29
N ALA A 104 8.02 -4.11 -9.28
CA ALA A 104 9.17 -4.85 -9.80
C ALA A 104 10.24 -3.92 -10.40
N GLU A 105 9.82 -2.90 -11.16
CA GLU A 105 10.74 -1.89 -11.73
C GLU A 105 11.48 -1.12 -10.63
N LEU A 106 10.77 -0.64 -9.60
CA LEU A 106 11.35 0.12 -8.49
C LEU A 106 12.32 -0.72 -7.64
N ILE A 107 12.01 -2.00 -7.43
CA ILE A 107 12.93 -2.93 -6.77
C ILE A 107 14.19 -3.13 -7.63
N SER A 108 14.04 -3.35 -8.94
CA SER A 108 15.19 -3.56 -9.84
C SER A 108 16.15 -2.36 -9.90
N ARG A 109 15.64 -1.16 -9.65
CA ARG A 109 16.42 0.10 -9.59
C ARG A 109 17.00 0.40 -8.22
N GLY A 110 16.73 -0.42 -7.20
CA GLY A 110 17.17 -0.19 -5.82
C GLY A 110 16.43 0.95 -5.11
N VAL A 111 15.30 1.41 -5.65
CA VAL A 111 14.46 2.43 -5.01
C VAL A 111 13.61 1.82 -3.89
N LEU A 112 13.15 0.58 -4.10
CA LEU A 112 12.42 -0.21 -3.11
C LEU A 112 13.23 -1.42 -2.66
N ARG A 113 13.16 -1.72 -1.35
CA ARG A 113 13.60 -2.99 -0.77
C ARG A 113 12.38 -3.79 -0.30
N GLU A 114 12.42 -5.10 -0.49
CA GLU A 114 11.41 -5.98 0.09
C GLU A 114 11.67 -6.20 1.58
N GLU A 115 10.67 -5.89 2.42
CA GLU A 115 10.73 -6.09 3.87
C GLU A 115 9.30 -6.30 4.39
N ALA A 116 9.11 -7.28 5.27
CA ALA A 116 7.80 -7.50 5.87
C ALA A 116 7.48 -6.35 6.83
N ILE A 117 6.25 -5.82 6.74
CA ILE A 117 5.77 -4.71 7.56
C ILE A 117 4.55 -5.21 8.30
N THR A 118 4.57 -5.26 9.63
CA THR A 118 3.34 -5.55 10.38
C THR A 118 2.47 -4.30 10.50
N VAL A 119 1.18 -4.47 10.75
CA VAL A 119 0.28 -3.34 11.06
C VAL A 119 0.80 -2.58 12.29
N ALA A 120 1.42 -3.26 13.26
CA ALA A 120 2.03 -2.62 14.42
C ALA A 120 3.23 -1.74 14.02
N ASP A 121 4.16 -2.27 13.21
CA ASP A 121 5.32 -1.52 12.70
C ASP A 121 4.87 -0.30 11.87
N LEU A 122 3.81 -0.47 11.08
CA LEU A 122 3.24 0.61 10.29
C LEU A 122 2.72 1.74 11.17
N ARG A 123 1.94 1.41 12.22
CA ARG A 123 1.43 2.40 13.17
C ARG A 123 2.56 3.15 13.88
N GLU A 124 3.56 2.41 14.36
CA GLU A 124 4.74 3.01 15.00
C GLU A 124 5.47 3.95 14.03
N ALA A 125 5.68 3.51 12.79
CA ALA A 125 6.35 4.30 11.77
C ALA A 125 5.60 5.60 11.45
N LEU A 126 4.29 5.52 11.25
CA LEU A 126 3.44 6.69 11.00
C LEU A 126 3.44 7.65 12.21
N GLY A 127 3.36 7.12 13.44
CA GLY A 127 3.46 7.90 14.67
C GLY A 127 4.81 8.60 14.84
N ALA A 128 5.89 7.99 14.31
CA ALA A 128 7.22 8.58 14.24
C ALA A 128 7.42 9.55 13.06
N GLY A 129 6.36 9.84 12.28
CA GLY A 129 6.41 10.77 11.15
C GLY A 129 6.97 10.19 9.85
N ARG A 130 7.17 8.87 9.75
CA ARG A 130 7.60 8.22 8.51
C ARG A 130 6.45 8.21 7.50
N ARG A 131 6.77 8.36 6.22
CA ARG A 131 5.76 8.48 5.16
C ARG A 131 5.30 7.13 4.64
N LEU A 132 4.01 7.06 4.30
CA LEU A 132 3.38 5.97 3.56
C LEU A 132 2.98 6.47 2.17
N CYS A 133 3.15 5.62 1.17
CA CYS A 133 2.68 5.86 -0.18
C CYS A 133 2.02 4.61 -0.75
N CYS A 134 1.17 4.82 -1.74
CA CYS A 134 0.66 3.76 -2.58
C CYS A 134 1.00 4.04 -4.05
N PHE A 135 1.20 3.00 -4.85
CA PHE A 135 1.65 3.16 -6.23
C PHE A 135 1.17 2.06 -7.17
N ASN A 136 0.94 2.43 -8.42
CA ASN A 136 0.78 1.50 -9.54
C ASN A 136 1.19 2.16 -10.86
N SER A 137 1.32 1.37 -11.93
CA SER A 137 1.75 1.84 -13.25
C SER A 137 0.77 2.79 -13.95
N VAL A 138 -0.44 2.98 -13.42
CA VAL A 138 -1.48 3.84 -14.01
C VAL A 138 -1.49 5.23 -13.38
N ARG A 139 -1.23 5.32 -12.07
CA ARG A 139 -1.34 6.55 -11.26
C ARG A 139 -0.01 7.09 -10.77
N GLY A 140 1.07 6.34 -10.95
CA GLY A 140 2.34 6.66 -10.30
C GLY A 140 2.24 6.45 -8.79
N ALA A 141 3.06 7.18 -8.03
CA ALA A 141 3.05 7.15 -6.57
C ALA A 141 2.16 8.26 -6.00
N LEU A 142 1.42 7.94 -4.94
CA LEU A 142 0.49 8.84 -4.24
C LEU A 142 0.81 8.85 -2.75
N ALA A 143 0.80 10.03 -2.16
CA ALA A 143 0.89 10.20 -0.70
C ALA A 143 -0.38 9.66 -0.04
N VAL A 144 -0.21 8.87 1.02
CA VAL A 144 -1.36 8.35 1.78
C VAL A 144 -1.14 8.42 3.28
N THR A 145 -2.23 8.53 4.02
CA THR A 145 -2.27 8.32 5.48
C THR A 145 -3.24 7.19 5.81
N LEU A 146 -3.18 6.67 7.03
CA LEU A 146 -3.99 5.55 7.49
C LEU A 146 -4.93 5.96 8.62
N GLU A 147 -6.18 5.52 8.54
CA GLU A 147 -7.14 5.54 9.63
C GLU A 147 -7.75 4.16 9.92
N GLU A 148 -8.42 4.04 11.06
CA GLU A 148 -9.08 2.81 11.51
C GLU A 148 -10.60 2.90 11.44
N VAL A 149 -11.27 1.76 11.20
CA VAL A 149 -12.73 1.65 11.29
C VAL A 149 -13.15 1.93 12.74
N GLY A 150 -13.83 3.05 12.98
CA GLY A 150 -14.37 3.41 14.31
C GLY A 150 -13.57 4.45 15.09
N GLY A 151 -12.54 5.08 14.50
CA GLY A 151 -11.88 6.24 15.08
C GLY A 151 -12.74 7.50 15.00
N ARG A 152 -13.73 7.65 15.90
CA ARG A 152 -14.38 8.95 16.11
C ARG A 152 -13.32 9.91 16.64
N VAL A 153 -13.10 11.00 15.90
CA VAL A 153 -12.37 12.19 16.36
C VAL A 153 -12.93 12.61 17.73
N GLY A 154 -12.11 12.46 18.77
CA GLY A 154 -12.34 13.09 20.07
C GLY A 154 -11.54 14.39 20.09
N GLY A 155 -12.24 15.52 20.26
CA GLY A 155 -11.70 16.88 20.21
C GLY A 155 -10.93 17.33 21.44
#